data_AF-A0A6V7K0K3-F1
#
_entry.id   AF-A0A6V7K0K3-F1
#
_cell.length_a   1.000
_cell.length_b   1.000
_cell.length_c   1.000
_cell.angle_alpha   90.00
_cell.angle_beta   90.00
_cell.angle_gamma   90.00
#
_symmetry.space_group_name_H-M   'P 1'
#
loop_
_entity.id
_entity.type
_entity.pdbx_description
1 polymer ?
#
loop_
_entity_poly.entity_id
_entity_poly.type
_entity_poly.pdbx_seq_one_letter_code
_entity_poly.pdbx_strand_id
1 'polypeptide(L)' 'TILLSVISLLNEPNTYSPANVDASVMYRRWRDSKGRDKEYENII' A
#
# COMPACT_ATOMS: atom_id res chain seq x y z
N THR A 1 11.60 17.62 -8.93
CA THR A 1 11.58 16.14 -8.87
C THR A 1 10.73 15.55 -7.74
N ILE A 2 9.91 16.35 -7.03
CA ILE A 2 9.08 15.86 -5.92
C ILE A 2 7.84 15.10 -6.42
N LEU A 3 7.19 15.58 -7.47
CA LEU A 3 5.95 14.97 -7.95
C LEU A 3 6.18 13.54 -8.48
N LEU A 4 7.31 13.32 -9.18
CA LEU A 4 7.68 11.99 -9.67
C LEU A 4 7.94 11.00 -8.52
N SER A 5 8.60 11.46 -7.44
CA SER A 5 8.83 10.60 -6.28
C SER A 5 7.55 10.29 -5.52
N VAL A 6 6.60 11.24 -5.44
CA VAL A 6 5.27 10.99 -4.84
C VAL A 6 4.47 10.00 -5.68
N ILE A 7 4.44 10.16 -7.01
CA ILE A 7 3.77 9.20 -7.90
C ILE A 7 4.36 7.79 -7.74
N SER A 8 5.68 7.67 -7.69
CA SER A 8 6.35 6.39 -7.46
C SER A 8 5.93 5.74 -6.14
N LEU A 9 5.80 6.53 -5.07
CA LEU A 9 5.39 6.03 -3.75
C LEU A 9 3.93 5.54 -3.74
N LEU A 10 3.04 6.23 -4.46
CA LEU A 10 1.64 5.82 -4.57
C LEU A 10 1.46 4.52 -5.38
N ASN A 11 2.27 4.31 -6.42
CA ASN A 11 2.22 3.10 -7.23
C ASN A 11 2.81 1.89 -6.50
N GLU A 12 3.87 2.09 -5.72
CA GLU A 12 4.55 1.02 -4.99
C GLU A 12 4.81 1.45 -3.53
N PRO A 13 3.85 1.22 -2.62
CA PRO A 13 3.98 1.59 -1.21
C PRO A 13 5.18 0.91 -0.53
N ASN A 14 5.96 1.69 0.23
CA ASN A 14 7.04 1.14 1.05
C ASN A 14 6.46 0.38 2.26
N THR A 15 6.60 -0.95 2.25
CA THR A 15 6.16 -1.83 3.34
C THR A 15 7.27 -2.27 4.29
N TYR A 16 8.52 -1.87 4.05
CA TYR A 16 9.66 -2.15 4.94
C TYR A 16 9.74 -1.14 6.08
N SER A 17 9.51 0.14 5.78
CA SER A 17 9.49 1.23 6.76
C SER A 17 8.30 2.16 6.49
N PRO A 18 7.07 1.71 6.79
CA PRO A 18 5.86 2.45 6.44
C PRO A 18 5.66 3.66 7.36
N ALA A 19 5.04 4.71 6.83
CA ALA A 19 4.57 5.84 7.63
C ALA A 19 3.30 5.49 8.45
N ASN A 20 2.48 4.57 7.93
CA ASN A 20 1.30 4.02 8.60
C ASN A 20 1.40 2.47 8.60
N VAL A 21 1.59 1.90 9.79
CA VAL A 21 1.80 0.46 9.97
C VAL A 21 0.54 -0.33 9.63
N ASP A 22 -0.64 0.13 10.05
CA ASP A 22 -1.91 -0.58 9.82
C ASP A 22 -2.23 -0.67 8.32
N ALA A 23 -2.10 0.45 7.61
CA ALA A 23 -2.28 0.49 6.16
C ALA A 23 -1.27 -0.42 5.44
N SER A 24 -0.04 -0.49 5.94
CA SER A 24 1.00 -1.37 5.39
C SER A 24 0.66 -2.85 5.54
N VAL A 25 0.12 -3.25 6.70
CA VAL A 25 -0.32 -4.62 6.97
C VAL A 25 -1.52 -4.97 6.10
N MET A 26 -2.51 -4.08 5.98
CA MET A 26 -3.67 -4.28 5.13
C MET A 26 -3.29 -4.40 3.64
N TYR A 27 -2.44 -3.51 3.13
CA TYR A 27 -1.92 -3.57 1.76
C TYR A 27 -1.19 -4.88 1.48
N ARG A 28 -0.34 -5.32 2.42
CA ARG A 28 0.41 -6.59 2.31
C ARG A 28 -0.54 -7.79 2.25
N ARG A 29 -1.55 -7.85 3.13
CA ARG A 29 -2.57 -8.90 3.12
C ARG A 29 -3.33 -8.95 1.80
N TRP A 30 -3.79 -7.79 1.31
CA TRP A 30 -4.45 -7.68 0.02
C TRP A 30 -3.57 -8.22 -1.12
N ARG A 31 -2.32 -7.76 -1.22
CA ARG A 31 -1.34 -8.17 -2.24
C ARG A 31 -1.04 -9.67 -2.18
N ASP A 32 -0.69 -10.18 -1.00
CA ASP A 32 -0.30 -11.58 -0.81
C ASP A 32 -1.49 -12.53 -0.99
N SER A 33 -2.72 -12.06 -0.73
CA SER A 33 -3.95 -12.80 -1.00
C SER A 33 -4.32 -12.86 -2.50
N LYS A 34 -3.61 -12.11 -3.36
CA LYS A 34 -3.94 -11.87 -4.78
C LYS A 34 -5.32 -11.23 -4.96
N GLY A 35 -5.66 -10.23 -4.14
CA GLY A 35 -6.93 -9.49 -4.20
C GLY A 35 -8.15 -10.24 -3.66
N ARG A 36 -7.96 -11.36 -2.95
CA ARG A 36 -9.06 -12.06 -2.28
C ARG A 36 -9.50 -11.33 -1.00
N ASP A 37 -8.54 -10.77 -0.28
CA ASP A 37 -8.78 -9.93 0.89
C ASP A 37 -9.03 -8.49 0.43
N LYS A 38 -10.29 -8.05 0.47
CA LYS A 38 -10.74 -6.75 -0.04
C LYS A 38 -10.72 -5.62 1.01
N GLU A 39 -10.24 -5.90 2.22
CA GLU A 39 -10.26 -4.94 3.32
C GLU A 39 -9.53 -3.63 2.95
N TYR A 40 -8.38 -3.74 2.29
CA TYR A 40 -7.62 -2.58 1.83
C TYR A 40 -8.33 -1.80 0.69
N GLU A 41 -8.90 -2.52 -0.29
CA GLU A 41 -9.61 -1.89 -1.42
C GLU A 41 -10.87 -1.14 -0.98
N ASN A 42 -11.61 -1.66 0.00
CA ASN A 42 -12.86 -1.05 0.44
C ASN A 42 -12.67 0.28 1.21
N ILE A 43 -11.46 0.57 1.67
CA ILE A 43 -11.11 1.81 2.40
C ILE A 43 -10.75 2.94 1.43
N ILE A 44 -10.34 2.60 0.21
CA ILE A 44 -9.92 3.53 -0.85
C ILE A 44 -11.13 3.87 -1.74
#